data_AF-A0A660WU11-F1
#
_entry.id   AF-A0A660WU11-F1
#
_cell.length_a   1.000
_cell.length_b   1.000
_cell.length_c   1.000
_cell.angle_alpha   90.00
_cell.angle_beta   90.00
_cell.angle_gamma   90.00
#
_symmetry.space_group_name_H-M   'P 1'
#
loop_
_entity.id
_entity.type
_entity.pdbx_description
1 polymer ?
#
loop_
_entity_poly.entity_id
_entity_poly.type
_entity_poly.pdbx_seq_one_letter_code
_entity_poly.pdbx_strand_id
1 'polypeptide(L)'
;MRYLSLIIILGLVCGCTTVQRGAATGAVAGGTLGAIIGHQSGHTAEGAGIGAAVGAVAGSVIAEKMETKFCPKCGRRFTSDVEYCPYDGTKLKTIGEEEE
;
A
#
# COMPACT_ATOMS: atom_id res chain seq x y z
N MET A 1 10.98 -28.99 11.72
CA MET A 1 10.24 -28.42 10.57
C MET A 1 9.02 -27.57 10.93
N ARG A 2 8.14 -27.96 11.86
CA ARG A 2 6.86 -27.25 12.12
C ARG A 2 7.02 -25.78 12.58
N TYR A 3 8.06 -25.49 13.37
CA TYR A 3 8.41 -24.13 13.81
C TYR A 3 9.17 -23.32 12.75
N LEU A 4 9.84 -23.98 11.80
CA LEU A 4 10.60 -23.31 10.74
C LEU A 4 9.66 -22.63 9.75
N SER A 5 8.56 -23.31 9.37
CA SER A 5 7.50 -22.71 8.55
C SER A 5 6.82 -21.53 9.25
N LEU A 6 6.60 -21.60 10.57
CA LEU A 6 6.03 -20.49 11.36
C LEU A 6 6.97 -19.28 11.43
N ILE A 7 8.29 -19.49 11.57
CA ILE A 7 9.29 -18.41 11.59
C ILE A 7 9.41 -17.74 10.22
N ILE A 8 9.34 -18.49 9.13
CA ILE A 8 9.37 -17.95 7.76
C ILE A 8 8.10 -17.11 7.48
N ILE A 9 6.92 -17.60 7.87
CA ILE A 9 5.66 -16.86 7.73
C ILE A 9 5.69 -15.57 8.57
N LEU A 10 6.23 -15.63 9.79
CA LEU A 10 6.35 -14.46 10.67
C LEU A 10 7.36 -13.42 10.13
N GLY A 11 8.46 -13.88 9.52
CA GLY A 11 9.42 -13.00 8.84
C GLY A 11 8.83 -12.28 7.63
N LEU A 12 7.97 -12.97 6.86
CA LEU A 12 7.29 -12.39 5.70
C LEU A 12 6.30 -11.27 6.09
N VAL A 13 5.66 -11.38 7.26
CA VAL A 13 4.71 -10.39 7.77
C VAL A 13 5.41 -9.11 8.25
N CYS A 14 6.62 -9.24 8.78
CA CYS A 14 7.38 -8.10 9.34
C CYS A 14 8.18 -7.32 8.29
N GLY A 15 8.54 -7.95 7.16
CA GLY A 15 9.34 -7.34 6.09
C GLY A 15 8.56 -6.79 4.88
N CYS A 16 7.24 -6.68 4.99
CA CYS A 16 6.40 -6.24 3.87
C CYS A 16 6.62 -4.75 3.59
N THR A 17 7.28 -4.42 2.47
CA THR A 17 7.50 -3.03 2.04
C THR A 17 6.17 -2.32 1.78
N THR A 18 6.16 -0.98 1.84
CA THR A 18 4.97 -0.17 1.52
C THR A 18 4.42 -0.55 0.14
N VAL A 19 5.31 -0.76 -0.83
CA VAL A 19 4.99 -1.23 -2.19
C VAL A 19 4.34 -2.60 -2.17
N GLN A 20 4.87 -3.58 -1.43
CA GLN A 20 4.27 -4.92 -1.33
C GLN A 20 2.89 -4.87 -0.66
N ARG A 21 2.72 -4.02 0.37
CA ARG A 21 1.41 -3.79 0.99
C ARG A 21 0.43 -3.18 -0.01
N GLY A 22 0.83 -2.17 -0.77
CA GLY A 22 0.01 -1.56 -1.82
C GLY A 22 -0.37 -2.55 -2.91
N ALA A 23 0.58 -3.37 -3.37
CA ALA A 23 0.33 -4.43 -4.33
C ALA A 23 -0.66 -5.47 -3.78
N ALA A 24 -0.47 -5.92 -2.54
CA ALA A 24 -1.34 -6.92 -1.93
C ALA A 24 -2.76 -6.39 -1.73
N THR A 25 -2.92 -5.17 -1.20
CA THR A 25 -4.24 -4.55 -1.01
C THR A 25 -4.92 -4.28 -2.34
N GLY A 26 -4.17 -3.77 -3.33
CA GLY A 26 -4.63 -3.57 -4.69
C GLY A 26 -5.06 -4.86 -5.37
N ALA A 27 -4.30 -5.95 -5.21
CA ALA A 27 -4.64 -7.26 -5.78
C ALA A 27 -5.93 -7.83 -5.19
N VAL A 28 -6.09 -7.76 -3.87
CA VAL A 28 -7.29 -8.27 -3.20
C VAL A 28 -8.51 -7.43 -3.57
N ALA A 29 -8.39 -6.10 -3.55
CA ALA A 29 -9.48 -5.19 -3.93
C ALA A 29 -9.84 -5.38 -5.41
N GLY A 30 -8.86 -5.36 -6.30
CA GLY A 30 -9.05 -5.54 -7.73
C GLY A 30 -9.60 -6.92 -8.09
N GLY A 31 -9.12 -7.97 -7.44
CA GLY A 31 -9.58 -9.34 -7.67
C GLY A 31 -11.00 -9.60 -7.19
N THR A 32 -11.40 -9.03 -6.06
CA THR A 32 -12.80 -9.13 -5.58
C THR A 32 -13.76 -8.40 -6.50
N LEU A 33 -13.42 -7.17 -6.90
CA LEU A 33 -14.21 -6.40 -7.87
C LEU A 33 -14.27 -7.11 -9.24
N GLY A 34 -13.14 -7.59 -9.72
CA GLY A 34 -13.03 -8.36 -10.96
C GLY A 34 -13.83 -9.66 -10.92
N ALA A 35 -13.88 -10.34 -9.77
CA ALA A 35 -14.72 -11.53 -9.60
C ALA A 35 -16.21 -11.21 -9.72
N ILE A 36 -16.67 -10.13 -9.08
CA ILE A 36 -18.08 -9.68 -9.13
C ILE A 36 -18.48 -9.36 -10.57
N ILE A 37 -17.64 -8.60 -11.28
CA ILE A 37 -17.89 -8.23 -12.68
C ILE A 37 -17.85 -9.47 -13.58
N GLY A 38 -16.83 -10.32 -13.42
CA GLY A 38 -16.65 -11.55 -14.19
C GLY A 38 -17.81 -12.54 -13.99
N HIS A 39 -18.40 -12.57 -12.80
CA HIS A 39 -19.57 -13.41 -12.50
C HIS A 39 -20.76 -13.08 -13.42
N GLN A 40 -20.96 -11.82 -13.81
CA GLN A 40 -22.07 -11.45 -14.70
C GLN A 40 -21.94 -12.08 -16.09
N SER A 41 -20.72 -12.41 -16.51
CA SER A 41 -20.43 -13.02 -17.82
C SER A 41 -20.03 -14.50 -17.73
N GLY A 42 -20.16 -15.13 -16.55
CA GLY A 42 -19.76 -16.53 -16.33
C GLY A 42 -18.24 -16.76 -16.23
N HIS A 43 -17.43 -15.71 -16.14
CA HIS A 43 -15.96 -15.75 -16.11
C HIS A 43 -15.42 -15.18 -14.79
N THR A 44 -15.96 -15.64 -13.66
CA THR A 44 -15.58 -15.15 -12.31
C THR A 44 -14.08 -15.28 -12.04
N ALA A 45 -13.48 -16.42 -12.36
CA ALA A 45 -12.06 -16.66 -12.10
C ALA A 45 -11.15 -15.79 -12.98
N GLU A 46 -11.52 -15.60 -14.24
CA GLU A 46 -10.79 -14.75 -15.19
C GLU A 46 -10.88 -13.28 -14.79
N GLY A 47 -12.09 -12.81 -14.45
CA GLY A 47 -12.31 -11.47 -13.93
C GLY A 47 -11.52 -11.21 -12.64
N ALA A 48 -11.50 -12.18 -11.71
CA ALA A 48 -10.71 -12.10 -10.49
C ALA A 48 -9.21 -12.05 -10.76
N GLY A 49 -8.70 -12.89 -11.67
CA GLY A 49 -7.28 -12.94 -12.02
C GLY A 49 -6.80 -11.64 -12.66
N ILE A 50 -7.55 -11.12 -13.63
CA ILE A 50 -7.23 -9.85 -14.31
C ILE A 50 -7.33 -8.69 -13.32
N GLY A 51 -8.41 -8.62 -12.54
CA GLY A 51 -8.60 -7.59 -11.53
C GLY A 51 -7.49 -7.59 -10.48
N ALA A 52 -7.05 -8.78 -10.04
CA ALA A 52 -5.95 -8.91 -9.09
C ALA A 52 -4.61 -8.47 -9.69
N ALA A 53 -4.31 -8.85 -10.94
CA ALA A 53 -3.08 -8.44 -11.62
C ALA A 53 -3.02 -6.92 -11.82
N VAL A 54 -4.08 -6.32 -12.34
CA VAL A 54 -4.17 -4.86 -12.56
C VAL A 54 -4.13 -4.12 -11.22
N GLY A 55 -4.88 -4.60 -10.23
CA GLY A 55 -4.91 -4.03 -8.89
C GLY A 55 -3.55 -4.11 -8.19
N ALA A 56 -2.80 -5.21 -8.36
CA ALA A 56 -1.46 -5.35 -7.82
C ALA A 56 -0.49 -4.31 -8.38
N VAL A 57 -0.47 -4.16 -9.71
CA VAL A 57 0.42 -3.21 -10.40
C VAL A 57 0.05 -1.77 -10.06
N ALA A 58 -1.24 -1.43 -10.08
CA ALA A 58 -1.69 -0.10 -9.69
C ALA A 58 -1.34 0.18 -8.23
N GLY A 59 -1.61 -0.78 -7.34
CA GLY A 59 -1.34 -0.67 -5.91
C GLY A 59 0.15 -0.51 -5.57
N SER A 60 1.05 -1.20 -6.29
CA SER A 60 2.50 -1.01 -6.12
C SER A 60 2.93 0.41 -6.51
N VAL A 61 2.42 0.92 -7.64
CA VAL A 61 2.78 2.26 -8.17
C VAL A 61 2.23 3.38 -7.29
N ILE A 62 1.07 3.20 -6.67
CA ILE A 62 0.52 4.19 -5.75
C ILE A 62 1.31 4.19 -4.44
N ALA A 63 1.71 3.00 -3.96
CA ALA A 63 2.41 2.87 -2.70
C ALA A 63 3.88 3.34 -2.74
N GLU A 64 4.55 3.26 -3.89
CA GLU A 64 5.89 3.89 -4.07
C GLU A 64 5.83 5.42 -3.97
N LYS A 65 4.72 6.04 -4.40
CA LYS A 65 4.55 7.50 -4.38
C LYS A 65 3.90 8.04 -3.12
N MET A 66 3.54 7.16 -2.18
CA MET A 66 2.86 7.56 -0.96
C MET A 66 3.88 8.14 0.03
N GLU A 67 4.12 9.44 -0.07
CA GLU A 67 5.00 10.18 0.84
C GLU A 67 4.26 10.53 2.14
N THR A 68 4.93 10.34 3.28
CA THR A 68 4.42 10.82 4.58
C THR A 68 5.18 12.08 4.93
N LYS A 69 4.48 13.13 5.38
CA LYS A 69 5.12 14.35 5.86
C LYS A 69 5.15 14.40 7.38
N PHE A 70 6.10 15.09 7.98
CA PHE A 70 6.18 15.34 9.41
C PHE A 70 6.37 16.82 9.72
N CYS A 71 5.84 17.25 10.85
CA CYS A 71 6.09 18.57 11.39
C CYS A 71 7.39 18.55 12.22
N PRO A 72 8.41 19.37 11.88
CA PRO A 72 9.65 19.42 12.64
C PRO A 72 9.51 20.09 14.02
N LYS A 73 8.39 20.79 14.29
CA LYS A 73 8.14 21.44 15.59
C LYS A 73 7.33 20.59 16.56
N CYS A 74 6.23 20.00 16.11
CA CYS A 74 5.35 19.20 16.99
C CYS A 74 5.51 17.68 16.84
N GLY A 75 6.29 17.20 15.86
CA GLY A 75 6.57 15.78 15.66
C GLY A 75 5.42 14.95 15.09
N ARG A 76 4.29 15.59 14.76
CA ARG A 76 3.12 14.92 14.17
C ARG A 76 3.38 14.56 12.71
N ARG A 77 2.84 13.43 12.28
CA ARG A 77 2.87 12.95 10.89
C ARG A 77 1.56 13.30 10.20
N PHE A 78 1.64 13.67 8.94
CA PHE A 78 0.52 14.07 8.10
C PHE A 78 0.67 13.41 6.73
N THR A 79 -0.43 13.30 6.00
CA THR A 79 -0.41 12.84 4.62
C THR A 79 0.17 13.92 3.71
N SER A 80 0.54 13.53 2.49
CA SER A 80 1.12 14.41 1.48
C SER A 80 0.20 15.57 1.06
N ASP A 81 -1.11 15.45 1.28
CA ASP A 81 -2.13 16.45 0.92
C ASP A 81 -2.02 17.75 1.72
N VAL A 82 -1.36 17.71 2.88
CA VAL A 82 -1.22 18.86 3.77
C VAL A 82 0.20 19.42 3.64
N GLU A 83 0.33 20.70 3.29
CA GLU A 83 1.65 21.36 3.20
C GLU A 83 2.09 22.03 4.51
N TYR A 84 1.14 22.51 5.31
CA TYR A 84 1.42 23.28 6.54
C TYR A 84 0.77 22.62 7.76
N CYS A 85 1.48 22.61 8.88
CA CYS A 85 0.94 22.12 10.14
C CYS A 85 -0.28 22.95 10.56
N PRO A 86 -1.48 22.36 10.73
CA PRO A 86 -2.69 23.11 11.11
C PRO A 86 -2.65 23.64 12.56
N TYR A 87 -1.64 23.24 13.34
CA TYR A 87 -1.47 23.67 14.72
C TYR A 87 -0.47 24.81 14.87
N ASP A 88 0.58 24.83 14.04
CA ASP A 88 1.75 25.71 14.23
C ASP A 88 2.07 26.57 12.99
N GLY A 89 1.42 26.32 11.85
CA GLY A 89 1.66 27.00 10.59
C GLY A 89 3.00 26.68 9.92
N THR A 90 3.80 25.76 10.47
CA THR A 90 5.11 25.39 9.91
C THR A 90 4.96 24.49 8.68
N LYS A 91 5.76 24.72 7.65
CA LYS A 91 5.82 23.84 6.47
C LYS A 91 6.29 22.45 6.88
N LEU A 92 5.55 21.44 6.43
CA LEU A 92 5.84 20.04 6.73
C LEU A 92 7.00 19.54 5.85
N LYS A 93 7.81 18.64 6.40
CA LYS A 93 8.93 17.98 5.71
C LYS A 93 8.57 16.55 5.33
N THR A 94 9.03 16.08 4.19
CA THR A 94 8.82 14.73 3.66
C THR A 94 9.71 13.71 4.40
N ILE A 95 9.11 12.60 4.84
CA ILE A 95 9.79 11.46 5.47
C ILE A 95 10.16 10.51 4.35
N GLY A 96 11.35 10.69 3.78
CA GLY A 96 11.79 9.91 2.61
C GLY A 96 12.82 10.61 1.74
N GLU A 97 13.04 11.92 1.92
CA GLU A 97 14.20 12.63 1.37
C GLU A 97 15.36 12.59 2.38
N GLU A 98 15.90 11.38 2.61
CA GLU A 98 17.26 11.17 3.10
C GLU A 98 17.92 10.13 2.16
N GLU A 99 18.09 10.51 0.90
CA GLU A 99 19.11 9.94 0.03
C GLU A 99 19.73 11.09 -0.78
N GLU A 100 20.61 11.86 -0.11
CA GLU A 100 21.99 12.21 -0.51
C GLU A 100 22.64 13.20 0.48
#